data_AF-A0A436QM59-F1
#
_entry.id   AF-A0A436QM59-F1
#
_cell.length_a   1.000
_cell.length_b   1.000
_cell.length_c   1.000
_cell.angle_alpha   90.00
_cell.angle_beta   90.00
_cell.angle_gamma   90.00
#
_symmetry.space_group_name_H-M   'P 1'
#
loop_
_entity.id
_entity.type
_entity.pdbx_description
1 polymer ?
#
loop_
_entity_poly.entity_id
_entity_poly.type
_entity_poly.pdbx_seq_one_letter_code
_entity_poly.pdbx_strand_id
1 'polypeptide(L)'
;ASISTLPAKALDAQWCKDVHIRFFVGGAEGDAFGTIVYNGAKQAAADLGPKVDYIFSGWDVEKMVQQLREAVAVKPQGIAMMGHPGDAAIMPLAEQAHKDGIKMMYQNVPVPTVVAAFGGGYVGAQQEQQGRALGAEAFKLAGLKAGDKAIM
;
A
#
# COMPACT_ATOMS: atom_id res chain seq x y z
N ALA A 1 -17.75 31.45 -4.02
CA ALA A 1 -17.97 30.15 -3.35
C ALA A 1 -17.07 30.11 -2.14
N SER A 2 -17.66 30.17 -0.93
CA SER A 2 -16.90 30.22 0.32
C SER A 2 -16.24 28.86 0.55
N ILE A 3 -14.91 28.84 0.64
CA ILE A 3 -14.16 27.69 1.11
C ILE A 3 -14.59 27.46 2.55
N SER A 4 -15.30 26.35 2.79
CA SER A 4 -15.64 25.91 4.14
C SER A 4 -14.34 25.61 4.88
N THR A 5 -13.92 26.52 5.75
CA THR A 5 -12.94 26.24 6.80
C THR A 5 -13.68 25.42 7.85
N LEU A 6 -13.83 24.11 7.61
CA LEU A 6 -14.11 23.19 8.70
C LEU A 6 -12.97 23.37 9.70
N PRO A 7 -13.24 23.76 10.96
CA PRO A 7 -12.21 23.71 11.96
C PRO A 7 -11.72 22.27 12.01
N ALA A 8 -10.40 22.08 12.10
CA ALA A 8 -9.82 20.84 12.56
C ALA A 8 -10.26 20.64 14.01
N LYS A 9 -11.55 20.34 14.25
CA LYS A 9 -11.91 19.48 15.36
C LYS A 9 -11.01 18.28 15.14
N ALA A 10 -10.02 18.13 16.02
CA ALA A 10 -9.32 16.87 16.17
C ALA A 10 -10.40 15.80 16.03
N LEU A 11 -10.32 15.00 14.96
CA LEU A 11 -11.19 13.85 14.81
C LEU A 11 -11.25 13.20 16.19
N ASP A 12 -12.45 13.04 16.75
CA ASP A 12 -12.61 12.52 18.10
C ASP A 12 -11.64 11.37 18.28
N ALA A 13 -10.83 11.43 19.34
CA ALA A 13 -9.77 10.46 19.57
C ALA A 13 -10.37 9.05 19.40
N GLN A 14 -9.75 8.25 18.56
CA GLN A 14 -10.20 6.90 18.27
C GLN A 14 -11.56 6.76 17.53
N TRP A 15 -11.89 7.67 16.62
CA TRP A 15 -13.11 7.60 15.79
C TRP A 15 -13.29 6.30 14.98
N CYS A 16 -12.21 5.53 14.76
CA CYS A 16 -12.18 4.29 13.98
C CYS A 16 -12.16 3.02 14.86
N LYS A 17 -12.47 3.14 16.16
CA LYS A 17 -12.36 2.05 17.14
C LYS A 17 -13.14 0.77 16.84
N ASP A 18 -14.27 0.87 16.16
CA ASP A 18 -15.14 -0.26 15.86
C ASP A 18 -14.80 -0.92 14.51
N VAL A 19 -13.67 -0.55 13.91
CA VAL A 19 -13.19 -1.04 12.61
C VAL A 19 -12.07 -2.06 12.82
N HIS A 20 -12.17 -3.17 12.12
CA HIS A 20 -11.14 -4.20 11.96
C HIS A 20 -10.49 -4.07 10.60
N ILE A 21 -9.17 -3.88 10.60
CA ILE A 21 -8.33 -3.72 9.42
C ILE A 21 -7.28 -4.83 9.39
N ARG A 22 -7.05 -5.43 8.21
CA ARG A 22 -5.88 -6.27 7.98
C ARG A 22 -4.85 -5.50 7.16
N PHE A 23 -3.68 -5.26 7.76
CA PHE A 23 -2.62 -4.44 7.19
C PHE A 23 -1.45 -5.32 6.76
N PHE A 24 -1.18 -5.36 5.45
CA PHE A 24 -0.05 -6.08 4.90
C PHE A 24 1.21 -5.23 5.02
N VAL A 25 2.07 -5.58 5.96
CA VAL A 25 3.42 -4.98 6.08
C VAL A 25 4.29 -5.43 4.90
N GLY A 26 4.04 -6.63 4.38
CA GLY A 26 4.77 -7.24 3.27
C GLY A 26 6.10 -7.83 3.71
N GLY A 27 6.92 -7.06 4.41
CA GLY A 27 8.22 -7.49 4.88
C GLY A 27 8.25 -8.68 5.82
N ALA A 28 9.46 -9.13 6.15
CA ALA A 28 9.67 -10.00 7.29
C ALA A 28 9.61 -9.16 8.57
N GLU A 29 9.26 -9.77 9.69
CA GLU A 29 9.30 -9.08 10.97
C GLU A 29 10.73 -8.62 11.29
N GLY A 30 10.90 -7.34 11.62
CA GLY A 30 12.21 -6.73 11.87
C GLY A 30 13.01 -6.34 10.62
N ASP A 31 12.46 -6.51 9.41
CA ASP A 31 13.14 -6.02 8.21
C ASP A 31 13.17 -4.48 8.13
N ALA A 32 14.12 -3.92 7.38
CA ALA A 32 14.38 -2.48 7.41
C ALA A 32 13.21 -1.62 6.90
N PHE A 33 12.61 -2.00 5.77
CA PHE A 33 11.54 -1.22 5.15
C PHE A 33 10.18 -1.47 5.82
N GLY A 34 9.81 -2.73 6.01
CA GLY A 34 8.56 -3.14 6.64
C GLY A 34 8.45 -2.67 8.07
N THR A 35 9.55 -2.60 8.84
CA THR A 35 9.52 -2.01 10.20
C THR A 35 9.10 -0.54 10.19
N ILE A 36 9.54 0.26 9.21
CA ILE A 36 9.15 1.66 9.08
C ILE A 36 7.64 1.77 8.78
N VAL A 37 7.16 0.98 7.82
CA VAL A 37 5.74 0.93 7.45
C VAL A 37 4.88 0.47 8.64
N TYR A 38 5.31 -0.58 9.33
CA TYR A 38 4.65 -1.12 10.53
C TYR A 38 4.55 -0.07 11.64
N ASN A 39 5.64 0.66 11.93
CA ASN A 39 5.63 1.70 12.96
C ASN A 39 4.65 2.83 12.63
N GLY A 40 4.57 3.26 11.36
CA GLY A 40 3.58 4.23 10.92
C GLY A 40 2.14 3.71 11.09
N ALA A 41 1.88 2.48 10.66
CA ALA A 41 0.57 1.86 10.81
C ALA A 41 0.19 1.61 12.28
N LYS A 42 1.15 1.34 13.16
CA LYS A 42 0.96 1.19 14.61
C LYS A 42 0.63 2.51 15.28
N GLN A 43 1.32 3.59 14.91
CA GLN A 43 0.98 4.93 15.39
C GLN A 43 -0.43 5.33 14.94
N ALA A 44 -0.76 5.13 13.67
CA ALA A 44 -2.11 5.40 13.16
C ALA A 44 -3.18 4.56 13.89
N ALA A 45 -2.90 3.29 14.19
CA ALA A 45 -3.82 2.47 14.97
C ALA A 45 -4.02 3.02 16.40
N ALA A 46 -2.96 3.51 17.05
CA ALA A 46 -3.05 4.12 18.37
C ALA A 46 -3.92 5.40 18.35
N ASP A 47 -3.72 6.26 17.35
CA ASP A 47 -4.41 7.54 17.22
C ASP A 47 -5.89 7.37 16.82
N LEU A 48 -6.16 6.44 15.91
CA LEU A 48 -7.47 6.26 15.28
C LEU A 48 -8.32 5.16 15.94
N GLY A 49 -7.71 4.28 16.74
CA GLY A 49 -8.36 3.23 17.52
C GLY A 49 -8.74 1.90 16.84
N PRO A 50 -8.57 1.65 15.52
CA PRO A 50 -9.07 0.41 14.94
C PRO A 50 -8.33 -0.82 15.50
N LYS A 51 -8.99 -1.97 15.48
CA LYS A 51 -8.30 -3.26 15.60
C LYS A 51 -7.52 -3.51 14.31
N VAL A 52 -6.21 -3.71 14.41
CA VAL A 52 -5.36 -3.99 13.24
C VAL A 52 -4.66 -5.33 13.39
N ASP A 53 -4.81 -6.20 12.39
CA ASP A 53 -3.96 -7.38 12.24
C ASP A 53 -2.82 -7.04 11.28
N TYR A 54 -1.58 -7.16 11.74
CA TYR A 54 -0.40 -6.92 10.91
C TYR A 54 0.09 -8.22 10.27
N ILE A 55 0.24 -8.22 8.95
CA ILE A 55 0.56 -9.41 8.16
C ILE A 55 1.95 -9.24 7.54
N PHE A 56 2.85 -10.16 7.89
CA PHE A 56 4.23 -10.21 7.42
C PHE A 56 4.39 -11.39 6.44
N SER A 57 4.78 -11.10 5.21
CA SER A 57 4.95 -12.12 4.16
C SER A 57 6.41 -12.38 3.78
N GLY A 58 7.36 -11.58 4.28
CA GLY A 58 8.76 -11.71 3.87
C GLY A 58 9.00 -11.37 2.40
N TRP A 59 8.15 -10.50 1.83
CA TRP A 59 8.12 -10.16 0.39
C TRP A 59 7.84 -11.34 -0.55
N ASP A 60 7.44 -12.49 0.00
CA ASP A 60 7.07 -13.67 -0.79
C ASP A 60 5.69 -13.47 -1.42
N VAL A 61 5.65 -13.39 -2.75
CA VAL A 61 4.44 -13.06 -3.52
C VAL A 61 3.37 -14.14 -3.41
N GLU A 62 3.75 -15.42 -3.37
CA GLU A 62 2.80 -16.53 -3.25
C GLU A 62 2.13 -16.50 -1.87
N LYS A 63 2.93 -16.31 -0.83
CA LYS A 63 2.47 -16.13 0.54
C LYS A 63 1.55 -14.91 0.69
N MET A 64 1.87 -13.79 0.03
CA MET A 64 1.02 -12.61 0.02
C MET A 64 -0.36 -12.89 -0.57
N VAL A 65 -0.44 -13.60 -1.70
CA VAL A 65 -1.71 -13.96 -2.34
C VAL A 65 -2.51 -14.91 -1.44
N GLN A 66 -1.85 -15.90 -0.83
CA GLN A 66 -2.48 -16.82 0.11
C GLN A 66 -3.04 -16.08 1.34
N GLN A 67 -2.25 -15.20 1.95
CA GLN A 67 -2.67 -14.40 3.10
C GLN A 67 -3.79 -13.40 2.73
N LEU A 68 -3.81 -12.88 1.50
CA LEU A 68 -4.91 -12.04 1.02
C LEU A 68 -6.22 -12.84 0.92
N ARG A 69 -6.16 -14.08 0.43
CA ARG A 69 -7.32 -14.98 0.40
C ARG A 69 -7.88 -15.22 1.81
N GLU A 70 -7.01 -15.48 2.78
CA GLU A 70 -7.38 -15.64 4.19
C GLU A 70 -7.95 -14.34 4.77
N ALA A 71 -7.35 -13.19 4.45
CA ALA A 71 -7.83 -11.88 4.88
C ALA A 71 -9.23 -11.56 4.37
N VAL A 72 -9.53 -11.87 3.11
CA VAL A 72 -10.88 -11.73 2.55
C VAL A 72 -11.87 -12.66 3.24
N ALA A 73 -11.47 -13.90 3.53
CA ALA A 73 -12.33 -14.87 4.23
C ALA A 73 -12.71 -14.46 5.66
N VAL A 74 -11.84 -13.70 6.35
CA VAL A 74 -12.11 -13.12 7.68
C VAL A 74 -13.17 -12.01 7.63
N LYS A 75 -13.39 -11.41 6.46
CA LYS A 75 -14.33 -10.28 6.23
C LYS A 75 -14.11 -9.07 7.17
N PRO A 76 -12.86 -8.54 7.28
CA PRO A 76 -12.62 -7.27 7.96
C PRO A 76 -13.34 -6.13 7.23
N GLN A 77 -13.48 -4.97 7.88
CA GLN A 77 -14.04 -3.79 7.22
C GLN A 77 -13.06 -3.20 6.20
N GLY A 78 -11.75 -3.42 6.37
CA GLY A 78 -10.75 -2.98 5.41
C GLY A 78 -9.50 -3.85 5.31
N ILE A 79 -8.86 -3.82 4.15
CA ILE A 79 -7.57 -4.46 3.88
C ILE A 79 -6.64 -3.44 3.22
N ALA A 80 -5.46 -3.23 3.82
CA ALA A 80 -4.38 -2.44 3.23
C ALA A 80 -3.34 -3.39 2.63
N MET A 81 -3.44 -3.63 1.32
CA MET A 81 -2.67 -4.64 0.59
C MET A 81 -1.42 -4.05 -0.07
N MET A 82 -0.29 -4.72 0.06
CA MET A 82 0.92 -4.41 -0.69
C MET A 82 0.79 -4.92 -2.13
N GLY A 83 1.02 -4.07 -3.14
CA GLY A 83 0.74 -4.40 -4.54
C GLY A 83 1.74 -5.33 -5.25
N HIS A 84 2.77 -5.81 -4.55
CA HIS A 84 3.86 -6.63 -5.13
C HIS A 84 3.40 -7.85 -5.95
N PRO A 85 2.31 -8.57 -5.61
CA PRO A 85 1.82 -9.66 -6.44
C PRO A 85 1.31 -9.24 -7.83
N GLY A 86 1.06 -7.94 -8.03
CA GLY A 86 0.57 -7.38 -9.28
C GLY A 86 -0.93 -7.56 -9.52
N ASP A 87 -1.43 -6.87 -10.55
CA ASP A 87 -2.86 -6.83 -10.87
C ASP A 87 -3.46 -8.22 -11.10
N ALA A 88 -2.79 -9.06 -11.89
CA ALA A 88 -3.32 -10.37 -12.28
C ALA A 88 -3.58 -11.31 -11.08
N ALA A 89 -2.67 -11.30 -10.10
CA ALA A 89 -2.80 -12.16 -8.91
C ALA A 89 -3.82 -11.60 -7.91
N ILE A 90 -3.95 -10.27 -7.83
CA ILE A 90 -4.83 -9.60 -6.86
C ILE A 90 -6.28 -9.52 -7.37
N MET A 91 -6.50 -9.36 -8.68
CA MET A 91 -7.81 -9.17 -9.31
C MET A 91 -8.92 -10.08 -8.77
N PRO A 92 -8.78 -11.43 -8.76
CA PRO A 92 -9.87 -12.30 -8.30
C PRO A 92 -10.20 -12.12 -6.81
N LEU A 93 -9.20 -11.78 -5.99
CA LEU A 93 -9.38 -11.58 -4.54
C LEU A 93 -9.96 -10.20 -4.24
N ALA A 94 -9.58 -9.18 -5.01
CA ALA A 94 -10.17 -7.85 -4.92
C ALA A 94 -11.64 -7.84 -5.37
N GLU A 95 -12.00 -8.62 -6.40
CA GLU A 95 -13.38 -8.82 -6.80
C GLU A 95 -14.21 -9.43 -5.67
N GLN A 96 -13.69 -10.48 -5.02
CA GLN A 96 -14.35 -11.11 -3.89
C GLN A 96 -14.49 -10.14 -2.71
N ALA A 97 -13.43 -9.41 -2.38
CA ALA A 97 -13.45 -8.39 -1.33
C ALA A 97 -14.52 -7.31 -1.60
N HIS A 98 -14.64 -6.85 -2.84
CA HIS A 98 -15.65 -5.88 -3.27
C HIS A 98 -17.07 -6.44 -3.07
N LYS A 99 -17.32 -7.68 -3.49
CA LYS A 99 -18.62 -8.37 -3.29
C LYS A 99 -18.97 -8.55 -1.82
N ASP A 100 -17.97 -8.83 -0.97
CA ASP A 100 -18.12 -8.95 0.48
C ASP A 100 -18.19 -7.59 1.21
N GLY A 101 -18.11 -6.47 0.48
CA GLY A 101 -18.19 -5.12 1.05
C GLY A 101 -16.92 -4.64 1.77
N ILE A 102 -15.81 -5.37 1.64
CA ILE A 102 -14.51 -5.07 2.25
C ILE A 102 -13.87 -3.90 1.51
N LYS A 103 -13.41 -2.88 2.24
CA LYS A 103 -12.73 -1.73 1.65
C LYS A 103 -11.26 -2.05 1.39
N MET A 104 -10.86 -2.05 0.12
CA MET A 104 -9.49 -2.31 -0.29
C MET A 104 -8.71 -0.99 -0.44
N MET A 105 -7.44 -1.03 -0.04
CA MET A 105 -6.47 0.05 -0.20
C MET A 105 -5.13 -0.57 -0.60
N TYR A 106 -4.42 0.01 -1.57
CA TYR A 106 -3.17 -0.56 -2.08
C TYR A 106 -1.96 0.30 -1.73
N GLN A 107 -0.82 -0.33 -1.45
CA GLN A 107 0.38 0.37 -1.01
C GLN A 107 1.67 -0.14 -1.65
N ASN A 108 2.68 0.75 -1.69
CA ASN A 108 4.05 0.58 -2.18
C ASN A 108 4.24 0.31 -3.68
N VAL A 109 3.48 -0.65 -4.24
CA VAL A 109 3.48 -0.99 -5.67
C VAL A 109 2.07 -0.74 -6.21
N PRO A 110 1.90 0.04 -7.30
CA PRO A 110 0.57 0.31 -7.84
C PRO A 110 -0.02 -0.92 -8.53
N VAL A 111 -1.35 -1.08 -8.40
CA VAL A 111 -2.17 -2.09 -9.11
C VAL A 111 -3.31 -1.38 -9.85
N PRO A 112 -2.99 -0.63 -10.92
CA PRO A 112 -3.93 0.31 -11.54
C PRO A 112 -5.16 -0.37 -12.14
N THR A 113 -5.04 -1.59 -12.67
CA THR A 113 -6.19 -2.30 -13.25
C THR A 113 -7.17 -2.73 -12.17
N VAL A 114 -6.67 -3.21 -11.04
CA VAL A 114 -7.51 -3.57 -9.88
C VAL A 114 -8.20 -2.33 -9.30
N VAL A 115 -7.46 -1.23 -9.11
CA VAL A 115 -8.03 0.04 -8.61
C VAL A 115 -9.11 0.57 -9.55
N ALA A 116 -8.89 0.51 -10.87
CA ALA A 116 -9.88 0.93 -11.85
C ALA A 116 -11.15 0.07 -11.81
N ALA A 117 -11.02 -1.24 -11.56
CA ALA A 117 -12.15 -2.17 -11.55
C ALA A 117 -13.01 -2.08 -10.28
N PHE A 118 -12.38 -1.99 -9.10
CA PHE A 118 -13.09 -2.15 -7.81
C PHE A 118 -12.96 -0.96 -6.87
N GLY A 119 -12.26 0.09 -7.30
CA GLY A 119 -11.92 1.23 -6.47
C GLY A 119 -10.83 0.91 -5.45
N GLY A 120 -10.84 1.67 -4.36
CA GLY A 120 -9.68 1.80 -3.48
C GLY A 120 -8.73 2.87 -3.98
N GLY A 121 -7.75 3.23 -3.15
CA GLY A 121 -6.70 4.18 -3.50
C GLY A 121 -5.36 3.50 -3.71
N TYR A 122 -4.33 4.32 -3.94
CA TYR A 122 -2.93 3.94 -3.83
C TYR A 122 -2.16 4.88 -2.88
N VAL A 123 -1.37 4.33 -1.96
CA VAL A 123 -0.43 5.08 -1.10
C VAL A 123 0.97 4.52 -1.31
N GLY A 124 1.84 5.33 -1.91
CA GLY A 124 3.23 4.94 -2.15
C GLY A 124 3.95 5.90 -3.09
N ALA A 125 5.17 5.55 -3.45
CA ALA A 125 5.99 6.33 -4.37
C ALA A 125 5.43 6.29 -5.81
N GLN A 126 5.67 7.38 -6.55
CA GLN A 126 5.49 7.43 -8.00
C GLN A 126 6.73 6.80 -8.68
N GLN A 127 6.82 5.47 -8.63
CA GLN A 127 8.05 4.72 -8.92
C GLN A 127 8.65 5.03 -10.30
N GLU A 128 7.82 5.16 -11.33
CA GLU A 128 8.28 5.47 -12.69
C GLU A 128 8.91 6.88 -12.79
N GLN A 129 8.24 7.89 -12.24
CA GLN A 129 8.75 9.26 -12.23
C GLN A 129 10.05 9.36 -11.43
N GLN A 130 10.12 8.70 -10.27
CA GLN A 130 11.34 8.67 -9.45
C GLN A 130 12.49 7.95 -10.16
N GLY A 131 12.22 6.81 -10.82
CA GLY A 131 13.22 6.11 -11.61
C GLY A 131 13.76 6.95 -12.77
N ARG A 132 12.87 7.67 -13.49
CA ARG A 132 13.30 8.61 -14.53
C ARG A 132 14.12 9.77 -14.00
N ALA A 133 13.71 10.36 -12.88
CA ALA A 133 14.46 11.45 -12.25
C ALA A 133 15.86 10.99 -11.82
N LEU A 134 15.97 9.79 -11.23
CA LEU A 134 17.24 9.18 -10.85
C LEU A 134 18.14 8.96 -12.08
N GLY A 135 17.61 8.37 -13.15
CA GLY A 135 18.36 8.14 -14.39
C GLY A 135 18.83 9.44 -15.04
N ALA A 136 17.98 10.46 -15.07
CA ALA A 136 18.33 11.77 -15.62
C ALA A 136 19.46 12.45 -14.84
N GLU A 137 19.42 12.44 -13.50
CA GLU A 137 20.49 13.02 -12.69
C GLU A 137 21.78 12.18 -12.80
N ALA A 138 21.69 10.86 -12.85
CA ALA A 138 22.85 9.99 -13.08
C ALA A 138 23.54 10.30 -14.42
N PHE A 139 22.77 10.50 -15.50
CA PHE A 139 23.31 10.89 -16.80
C PHE A 139 24.04 12.24 -16.75
N LYS A 140 23.44 13.22 -16.08
CA LYS A 140 24.01 14.56 -15.89
C LYS A 140 25.32 14.52 -15.08
N LEU A 141 25.37 13.72 -14.02
CA LEU A 141 26.55 13.60 -13.15
C LEU A 141 27.67 12.75 -13.75
N ALA A 142 27.35 11.78 -14.61
CA ALA A 142 28.32 10.87 -15.19
C ALA A 142 29.26 11.53 -16.23
N GLY A 143 28.96 12.75 -16.70
CA GLY A 143 29.82 13.46 -17.66
C GLY A 143 29.98 12.74 -18.99
N LEU A 144 28.94 12.00 -19.41
CA LEU A 144 28.94 11.13 -20.58
C LEU A 144 29.21 11.92 -21.86
N LYS A 145 29.95 11.29 -22.77
CA LYS A 145 30.36 11.83 -24.07
C LYS A 145 29.79 10.97 -25.20
N ALA A 146 29.80 11.54 -26.40
CA ALA A 146 29.41 10.81 -27.60
C ALA A 146 30.27 9.54 -27.75
N GLY A 147 29.61 8.39 -27.87
CA GLY A 147 30.26 7.08 -27.98
C GLY A 147 30.28 6.28 -26.67
N ASP A 148 29.95 6.88 -25.53
CA ASP A 148 29.81 6.15 -24.27
C ASP A 148 28.61 5.20 -24.32
N LYS A 149 28.75 4.03 -23.71
CA LYS A 149 27.75 2.95 -23.75
C LYS A 149 27.20 2.66 -22.37
N ALA A 150 25.89 2.44 -22.30
CA ALA A 150 25.28 1.83 -21.14
C ALA A 150 25.68 0.35 -21.05
N ILE A 151 25.97 -0.13 -19.85
CA ILE A 151 26.04 -1.56 -19.54
C ILE A 151 24.69 -1.91 -18.92
N MET A 152 24.01 -2.91 -19.47
CA MET A 152 22.80 -3.50 -18.90
C MET A 152 23.12 -4.88 -18.31
#